data_AF-A0A2R4WSR1-F1
#
_entry.id   AF-A0A2R4WSR1-F1
#
_cell.length_a   1.000
_cell.length_b   1.000
_cell.length_c   1.000
_cell.angle_alpha   90.00
_cell.angle_beta   90.00
_cell.angle_gamma   90.00
#
_symmetry.space_group_name_H-M   'P 1'
#
loop_
_entity.id
_entity.type
_entity.pdbx_description
1 polymer ?
#
loop_
_entity_poly.entity_id
_entity_poly.type
_entity_poly.pdbx_seq_one_letter_code
_entity_poly.pdbx_strand_id
1 'polypeptide(L)'
;MRVVVWLISGALLLVAGWHWVKLDKVIRPKIPKTGEESFRVSVRHWIWNPDISDDARRHAVAGAFALATGMGTASIGVWCRGLPALSILSVGGAVFGLFDVVREYRVFRTRRRWRAG
;
A
#
# COMPACT_ATOMS: atom_id res chain seq x y z
N MET A 1 -17.02 19.67 -10.67
CA MET A 1 -16.55 18.28 -10.84
C MET A 1 -15.03 18.12 -10.67
N ARG A 2 -14.18 18.90 -11.37
CA ARG A 2 -12.71 18.81 -11.24
C ARG A 2 -12.18 18.99 -9.81
N VAL A 3 -12.64 20.00 -9.06
CA VAL A 3 -12.19 20.26 -7.68
C VAL A 3 -12.50 19.10 -6.73
N VAL A 4 -13.69 18.51 -6.85
CA VAL A 4 -14.13 17.39 -6.01
C VAL A 4 -13.22 16.16 -6.19
N VAL A 5 -12.81 15.84 -7.42
CA VAL A 5 -11.89 14.73 -7.71
C VAL A 5 -10.54 14.92 -7.00
N TRP A 6 -10.00 16.14 -7.03
CA TRP A 6 -8.74 16.46 -6.36
C TRP A 6 -8.86 16.41 -4.84
N LEU A 7 -9.98 16.87 -4.27
CA LEU A 7 -10.24 16.80 -2.83
C LEU A 7 -10.35 15.35 -2.35
N ILE A 8 -11.12 14.51 -3.06
CA ILE A 8 -11.27 13.09 -2.73
C ILE A 8 -9.92 12.38 -2.84
N SER A 9 -9.20 12.57 -3.95
CA SER A 9 -7.89 11.96 -4.15
C SER A 9 -6.89 12.39 -3.08
N GLY A 10 -6.81 13.69 -2.79
CA GLY A 10 -5.94 14.23 -1.75
C GLY A 10 -6.24 13.67 -0.37
N ALA A 11 -7.53 13.59 0.01
CA ALA A 11 -7.94 13.00 1.28
C ALA A 11 -7.55 11.51 1.37
N LEU A 12 -7.73 10.74 0.30
CA LEU A 12 -7.34 9.32 0.25
C LEU A 12 -5.83 9.12 0.36
N LEU A 13 -5.03 9.98 -0.27
CA LEU A 13 -3.57 9.94 -0.15
C LEU A 13 -3.10 10.30 1.26
N LEU A 14 -3.76 11.24 1.94
CA LEU A 14 -3.50 11.54 3.34
C LEU A 14 -3.85 10.36 4.25
N VAL A 15 -4.98 9.69 4.01
CA VAL A 15 -5.36 8.46 4.73
C VAL A 15 -4.33 7.36 4.50
N ALA A 16 -3.87 7.16 3.26
CA ALA A 16 -2.80 6.21 2.95
C ALA A 16 -1.51 6.52 3.72
N GLY A 17 -1.10 7.80 3.75
CA GLY A 17 0.04 8.26 4.53
C GLY A 17 -0.12 8.03 6.04
N TRP A 18 -1.32 8.27 6.58
CA TRP A 18 -1.62 7.99 7.99
C TRP A 18 -1.46 6.50 8.34
N HIS A 19 -2.00 5.62 7.49
CA HIS A 19 -1.83 4.18 7.63
C HIS A 19 -0.37 3.76 7.53
N TRP A 20 0.41 4.37 6.63
CA TRP A 20 1.85 4.14 6.52
C TRP A 20 2.61 4.53 7.79
N VAL A 21 2.31 5.70 8.37
CA VAL A 21 2.95 6.14 9.63
C VAL A 21 2.62 5.19 10.78
N LYS A 22 1.37 4.71 10.87
CA LYS A 22 0.98 3.72 11.88
C LYS A 22 1.71 2.40 11.70
N LEU A 23 1.84 1.95 10.46
CA LEU A 23 2.58 0.75 10.10
C LEU A 23 4.07 0.85 10.46
N ASP A 24 4.70 1.95 10.06
CA ASP A 24 6.12 2.22 10.28
C ASP A 24 6.47 2.13 11.78
N LYS A 25 5.63 2.73 12.64
CA LYS A 25 5.81 2.66 14.10
C LYS A 25 5.84 1.23 14.65
N VAL A 26 5.13 0.29 14.04
CA VAL A 26 5.08 -1.11 14.49
C VAL A 26 6.25 -1.94 13.93
N ILE A 27 6.64 -1.66 12.69
CA ILE A 27 7.62 -2.48 11.96
C ILE A 27 9.05 -2.00 12.18
N ARG A 28 9.27 -0.68 12.18
CA ARG A 28 10.59 -0.06 12.32
C ARG A 28 11.41 -0.55 13.53
N PRO A 29 10.84 -0.72 14.75
CA PRO A 29 11.61 -1.23 15.88
C PRO A 29 11.99 -2.72 15.76
N LYS A 30 11.33 -3.48 14.88
CA LYS A 30 11.57 -4.92 14.69
C LYS A 30 12.59 -5.22 13.60
N ILE A 31 13.03 -4.22 12.84
CA ILE A 31 13.99 -4.39 11.75
C ILE A 31 15.43 -4.21 12.27
N PRO A 32 16.36 -5.14 11.98
CA PRO A 32 17.77 -4.97 12.33
C PRO A 32 18.39 -3.78 11.58
N LYS A 33 19.16 -2.95 12.30
CA LYS A 33 19.75 -1.68 11.81
C LYS A 33 20.62 -1.81 10.56
N THR A 34 21.13 -3.00 10.25
CA THR A 34 21.91 -3.29 9.03
C THR A 34 21.09 -3.28 7.73
N GLY A 35 19.76 -3.13 7.79
CA GLY A 35 18.87 -3.19 6.63
C GLY A 35 18.15 -1.89 6.25
N GLU A 36 18.57 -0.72 6.72
CA GLU A 36 17.84 0.55 6.53
C GLU A 36 17.71 0.99 5.05
N GLU A 37 18.66 0.64 4.19
CA GLU A 37 18.54 0.91 2.73
C GLU A 37 17.63 -0.11 2.03
N SER A 38 17.57 -1.34 2.58
CA SER A 38 16.61 -2.36 2.17
C SER A 38 15.19 -2.07 2.69
N PHE A 39 15.03 -1.15 3.64
CA PHE A 39 13.80 -0.87 4.40
C PHE A 39 12.57 -0.65 3.53
N ARG A 40 12.68 0.12 2.44
CA ARG A 40 11.51 0.43 1.60
C ARG A 40 11.00 -0.78 0.81
N VAL A 41 11.88 -1.72 0.47
CA VAL A 41 11.56 -3.00 -0.20
C VAL A 41 11.26 -4.09 0.83
N SER A 42 11.89 -4.02 2.00
CA SER A 42 11.81 -5.04 3.05
C SER A 42 10.64 -4.85 4.00
N VAL A 43 10.14 -3.62 4.23
CA VAL A 43 8.91 -3.39 5.02
C VAL A 43 7.77 -4.22 4.45
N ARG A 44 7.66 -4.29 3.11
CA ARG A 44 6.63 -5.07 2.44
C ARG A 44 6.73 -6.57 2.73
N HIS A 45 7.95 -7.11 2.67
CA HIS A 45 8.25 -8.49 3.04
C HIS A 45 8.02 -8.75 4.55
N TRP A 46 8.39 -7.79 5.39
CA TRP A 46 8.30 -7.86 6.84
C TRP A 46 6.86 -7.88 7.35
N ILE A 47 5.94 -7.11 6.74
CA ILE A 47 4.51 -7.08 7.11
C ILE A 47 3.92 -8.49 7.21
N TRP A 48 4.35 -9.39 6.31
CA TRP A 48 3.81 -10.74 6.21
C TRP A 48 4.54 -11.74 7.11
N ASN A 49 5.58 -11.33 7.84
CA ASN A 49 6.26 -12.18 8.80
C ASN A 49 5.31 -12.56 9.96
N PRO A 50 5.14 -13.86 10.30
CA PRO A 50 4.25 -14.31 11.37
C PRO A 50 4.43 -13.60 12.73
N ASP A 51 5.62 -13.08 13.03
CA ASP A 51 5.91 -12.36 14.28
C ASP A 51 5.38 -10.90 14.30
N ILE A 52 4.76 -10.47 13.20
CA ILE A 52 4.09 -9.16 13.07
C ILE A 52 2.60 -9.30 13.36
N SER A 53 2.08 -8.35 14.15
CA SER A 53 0.68 -8.33 14.57
C SER A 53 -0.29 -8.18 13.39
N ASP A 54 -1.49 -8.73 13.56
CA ASP A 54 -2.56 -8.60 12.57
C ASP A 54 -2.99 -7.14 12.35
N ASP A 55 -2.86 -6.26 13.37
CA ASP A 55 -3.14 -4.84 13.23
C ASP A 55 -2.18 -4.11 12.28
N ALA A 56 -0.90 -4.46 12.27
CA ALA A 56 0.05 -3.89 11.31
C ALA A 56 -0.33 -4.29 9.88
N ARG A 57 -0.72 -5.56 9.67
CA ARG A 57 -1.19 -6.04 8.36
C ARG A 57 -2.47 -5.33 7.92
N ARG A 58 -3.40 -5.07 8.84
CA ARG A 58 -4.61 -4.27 8.56
C ARG A 58 -4.24 -2.86 8.11
N HIS A 59 -3.33 -2.20 8.80
CA HIS A 59 -2.89 -0.87 8.38
C HIS A 59 -2.19 -0.89 7.02
N ALA A 60 -1.38 -1.89 6.72
CA ALA A 60 -0.76 -2.07 5.41
C ALA A 60 -1.79 -2.23 4.28
N VAL A 61 -2.77 -3.12 4.46
CA VAL A 61 -3.82 -3.38 3.47
C VAL A 61 -4.70 -2.15 3.27
N ALA A 62 -5.14 -1.52 4.36
CA ALA A 62 -5.97 -0.31 4.31
C ALA A 62 -5.22 0.87 3.66
N GLY A 63 -3.93 1.04 3.98
CA GLY A 63 -3.09 2.05 3.34
C GLY A 63 -2.91 1.81 1.85
N ALA A 64 -2.66 0.57 1.43
CA ALA A 64 -2.55 0.20 0.02
C ALA A 64 -3.86 0.43 -0.76
N PHE A 65 -4.99 0.11 -0.14
CA PHE A 65 -6.31 0.35 -0.74
C PHE A 65 -6.57 1.86 -0.89
N ALA A 66 -6.39 2.64 0.19
CA ALA A 66 -6.56 4.08 0.17
C ALA A 66 -5.64 4.75 -0.88
N LEU A 67 -4.38 4.30 -0.99
CA LEU A 67 -3.43 4.79 -1.98
C LEU A 67 -3.93 4.48 -3.40
N ALA A 68 -4.32 3.23 -3.67
CA ALA A 68 -4.79 2.83 -4.99
C ALA A 68 -6.07 3.55 -5.41
N THR A 69 -7.03 3.74 -4.49
CA THR A 69 -8.24 4.53 -4.75
C THR A 69 -7.92 6.02 -4.94
N GLY A 70 -6.97 6.56 -4.17
CA GLY A 70 -6.48 7.94 -4.32
C GLY A 70 -5.81 8.17 -5.68
N MET A 71 -4.97 7.25 -6.13
CA MET A 71 -4.32 7.30 -7.44
C MET A 71 -5.32 7.06 -8.59
N GLY A 72 -6.28 6.15 -8.43
CA GLY A 72 -7.33 5.90 -9.40
C GLY A 72 -8.30 7.07 -9.56
N THR A 73 -8.56 7.83 -8.49
CA THR A 73 -9.34 9.06 -8.58
C THR A 73 -8.51 10.21 -9.16
N ALA A 74 -7.23 10.33 -8.80
CA ALA A 74 -6.32 11.30 -9.42
C ALA A 74 -6.21 11.11 -10.93
N SER A 75 -6.17 9.86 -11.40
CA SER A 75 -6.00 9.56 -12.83
C SER A 75 -7.13 10.11 -13.68
N ILE A 76 -8.38 10.09 -13.18
CA ILE A 76 -9.53 10.75 -13.82
C ILE A 76 -9.25 12.24 -14.02
N GLY A 77 -8.71 12.91 -12.99
CA GLY A 77 -8.33 14.32 -13.05
C GLY A 77 -7.19 14.61 -14.05
N VAL A 78 -6.23 13.70 -14.14
CA VAL A 78 -5.08 13.77 -15.08
C VAL A 78 -5.54 13.53 -16.51
N TRP A 79 -6.43 12.56 -16.74
CA TRP A 79 -7.04 12.27 -18.04
C TRP A 79 -7.81 13.49 -18.57
N CYS A 80 -8.67 14.09 -17.74
CA CYS A 80 -9.42 15.29 -18.08
C CYS A 80 -8.55 16.54 -18.33
N ARG A 81 -7.25 16.48 -18.03
CA ARG A 81 -6.25 17.52 -18.36
C ARG A 81 -5.52 17.28 -19.68
N GLY A 82 -5.86 16.21 -20.41
CA GLY A 82 -5.23 15.87 -21.68
C GLY A 82 -3.89 15.14 -21.53
N LEU A 83 -3.66 14.48 -20.39
CA LEU A 83 -2.43 13.74 -20.09
C LEU A 83 -2.71 12.22 -19.96
N PRO A 84 -3.15 11.54 -21.03
CA PRO A 84 -3.61 10.14 -20.94
C PRO A 84 -2.51 9.17 -20.52
N ALA A 85 -1.27 9.38 -20.95
CA ALA A 85 -0.13 8.54 -20.57
C ALA A 85 0.11 8.52 -19.04
N LEU A 86 0.10 9.70 -18.40
CA LEU A 86 0.27 9.81 -16.94
C LEU A 86 -0.91 9.20 -16.18
N SER A 87 -2.12 9.32 -16.73
CA SER A 87 -3.31 8.66 -16.16
C SER A 87 -3.18 7.13 -16.19
N ILE A 88 -2.76 6.56 -17.34
CA ILE A 88 -2.58 5.12 -17.50
C ILE A 88 -1.48 4.61 -16.55
N LEU A 89 -0.35 5.31 -16.46
CA LEU A 89 0.72 4.96 -15.52
C LEU A 89 0.25 4.99 -14.06
N SER A 90 -0.56 5.99 -13.69
CA SER A 90 -1.10 6.12 -12.34
C SER A 90 -2.04 4.96 -11.99
N VAL A 91 -2.96 4.60 -12.91
CA VAL A 91 -3.86 3.46 -12.71
C VAL A 91 -3.09 2.14 -12.70
N GLY A 92 -2.15 1.96 -13.64
CA GLY A 92 -1.32 0.77 -13.73
C GLY A 92 -0.53 0.52 -12.44
N GLY A 93 0.11 1.56 -11.90
CA GLY A 93 0.81 1.48 -10.62
C GLY A 93 -0.09 1.13 -9.44
N ALA A 94 -1.29 1.73 -9.37
CA ALA A 94 -2.28 1.44 -8.34
C ALA A 94 -2.77 -0.01 -8.38
N VAL A 95 -3.08 -0.52 -9.58
CA VAL A 95 -3.53 -1.90 -9.79
C VAL A 95 -2.41 -2.88 -9.47
N PHE A 96 -1.19 -2.62 -9.94
CA PHE A 96 -0.03 -3.46 -9.65
C PHE A 96 0.24 -3.53 -8.14
N GLY A 97 0.18 -2.40 -7.44
CA GLY A 97 0.34 -2.33 -5.99
C GLY A 97 -0.66 -3.21 -5.25
N LEU A 98 -1.95 -3.12 -5.60
CA LEU A 98 -3.02 -3.95 -5.02
C LEU A 98 -2.83 -5.44 -5.33
N PHE A 99 -2.53 -5.77 -6.59
CA PHE A 99 -2.30 -7.15 -6.99
C PHE A 99 -1.17 -7.80 -6.19
N ASP A 100 -0.09 -7.05 -5.98
CA ASP A 100 1.07 -7.55 -5.26
C ASP A 100 0.76 -7.72 -3.75
N VAL A 101 -0.06 -6.87 -3.13
CA VAL A 101 -0.58 -7.09 -1.75
C VAL A 101 -1.39 -8.39 -1.66
N VAL A 102 -2.26 -8.65 -2.64
CA VAL A 102 -3.07 -9.88 -2.68
C VAL A 102 -2.18 -11.11 -2.87
N ARG A 103 -1.17 -11.01 -3.73
CA ARG A 103 -0.20 -12.09 -3.97
C ARG A 103 0.53 -12.45 -2.68
N GLU A 104 1.06 -11.46 -1.96
CA GLU A 104 1.78 -11.67 -0.71
C GLU A 104 0.88 -12.25 0.40
N TYR A 105 -0.36 -11.75 0.51
CA TYR A 105 -1.35 -12.31 1.44
C TYR A 105 -1.62 -13.80 1.19
N ARG A 106 -1.76 -14.21 -0.08
CA ARG A 106 -1.95 -15.62 -0.44
C ARG A 106 -0.76 -16.47 -0.01
N VAL A 107 0.46 -16.01 -0.28
CA VAL A 107 1.70 -16.71 0.13
C VAL A 107 1.75 -16.86 1.64
N PHE A 108 1.46 -15.79 2.39
CA PHE A 108 1.39 -15.84 3.85
C PHE A 108 0.35 -16.85 4.35
N ARG A 109 -0.87 -16.82 3.80
CA ARG A 109 -1.95 -17.73 4.21
C ARG A 109 -1.57 -19.19 4.00
N THR A 110 -0.92 -19.52 2.88
CA THR A 110 -0.41 -20.86 2.62
C THR A 110 0.63 -21.26 3.67
N ARG A 111 1.62 -20.40 3.95
CA ARG A 111 2.66 -20.68 4.96
C ARG A 111 2.10 -20.85 6.39
N ARG A 112 1.07 -20.09 6.77
CA ARG A 112 0.44 -20.21 8.10
C ARG A 112 -0.26 -21.56 8.27
N ARG A 113 -0.92 -22.07 7.23
CA ARG A 113 -1.58 -23.39 7.24
C ARG A 113 -0.57 -24.53 7.48
N TRP A 114 0.60 -24.46 6.85
CA TRP A 114 1.66 -25.46 7.02
C TRP A 114 2.31 -25.50 8.41
N ARG A 115 2.23 -24.44 9.20
CA ARG A 115 2.78 -24.42 10.58
C ARG A 115 1.76 -24.82 11.64
N ALA A 116 0.49 -24.96 11.27
CA ALA A 116 -0.62 -25.24 12.17
C ALA A 116 -1.11 -26.69 12.09
N GLY A 117 -0.53 -27.51 11.21
CA GLY A 117 -0.71 -28.96 11.15
C GLY A 117 0.63 -29.63 11.39
#